data_AF-A0A661SKA0-F1
#
_entry.id   AF-A0A661SKA0-F1
#
_cell.length_a   1.000
_cell.length_b   1.000
_cell.length_c   1.000
_cell.angle_alpha   90.00
_cell.angle_beta   90.00
_cell.angle_gamma   90.00
#
_symmetry.space_group_name_H-M   'P 1'
#
loop_
_entity.id
_entity.type
_entity.pdbx_description
1 polymer ?
#
loop_
_entity_poly.entity_id
_entity_poly.type
_entity_poly.pdbx_seq_one_letter_code
_entity_poly.pdbx_strand_id
1 'polypeptide(L)'
;MIAKSRDSQTVISKVKYALTDFISSLLWVPVGAGERLGALDISEQEKTFQTDEGEIRITCVWEGQIKEHAAYIWLKWEADIKPDTEFVIQFLNPATKEVRYEFRPKNFMAGRKTIKKKYLKFDPTKDKWGIYIGVER
;
A
#
# COMPACT_ATOMS: atom_id res chain seq x y z
N MET A 1 40.86 31.58 -12.91
CA MET A 1 40.09 31.59 -11.64
C MET A 1 38.81 30.80 -11.85
N ILE A 2 38.50 29.94 -10.89
CA ILE A 2 37.63 28.78 -11.00
C ILE A 2 36.15 29.20 -10.94
N ALA A 3 35.40 28.95 -12.01
CA ALA A 3 33.95 28.98 -12.01
C ALA A 3 33.43 27.56 -11.75
N LYS A 4 33.07 27.23 -10.52
CA LYS A 4 32.26 26.05 -10.18
C LYS A 4 31.49 26.32 -8.89
N SER A 5 30.17 26.16 -8.93
CA SER A 5 29.29 25.75 -7.81
C SER A 5 27.92 26.43 -7.87
N ARG A 6 27.12 26.13 -8.90
CA ARG A 6 25.66 26.40 -8.89
C ARG A 6 24.78 25.22 -9.35
N ASP A 7 25.35 24.17 -9.95
CA ASP A 7 24.56 23.04 -10.47
C ASP A 7 24.21 21.95 -9.44
N SER A 8 24.97 21.82 -8.35
CA SER A 8 24.79 20.68 -7.42
C SER A 8 23.54 20.77 -6.56
N GLN A 9 23.02 21.97 -6.25
CA GLN A 9 21.85 22.12 -5.37
C GLN A 9 20.51 21.84 -6.09
N THR A 10 20.43 22.12 -7.39
CA THR A 10 19.22 21.92 -8.21
C THR A 10 19.00 20.43 -8.57
N VAL A 11 20.07 19.66 -8.69
CA VAL A 11 19.99 18.22 -8.98
C VAL A 11 19.54 17.43 -7.75
N ILE A 12 20.06 17.76 -6.56
CA ILE A 12 19.72 17.06 -5.31
C ILE A 12 18.25 17.29 -4.92
N SER A 13 17.72 18.50 -5.12
CA SER A 13 16.32 18.78 -4.83
C SER A 13 15.39 17.98 -5.77
N LYS A 14 15.65 18.00 -7.08
CA LYS A 14 14.85 17.24 -8.06
C LYS A 14 14.86 15.73 -7.80
N VAL A 15 16.01 15.15 -7.45
CA VAL A 15 16.12 13.72 -7.11
C VAL A 15 15.35 13.39 -5.81
N LYS A 16 15.44 14.25 -4.79
CA LYS A 16 14.65 14.07 -3.57
C LYS A 16 13.15 14.16 -3.84
N TYR A 17 12.67 15.16 -4.58
CA TYR A 17 11.26 15.28 -4.94
C TYR A 17 10.77 14.07 -5.74
N ALA A 18 11.51 13.64 -6.76
CA ALA A 18 11.17 12.45 -7.56
C ALA A 18 11.07 11.16 -6.73
N LEU A 19 12.00 10.94 -5.78
CA LEU A 19 11.96 9.78 -4.89
C LEU A 19 10.80 9.86 -3.89
N THR A 20 10.48 11.07 -3.41
CA THR A 20 9.36 11.25 -2.46
C THR A 20 8.02 11.07 -3.16
N ASP A 21 7.88 11.53 -4.40
CA ASP A 21 6.70 11.34 -5.23
C ASP A 21 6.52 9.87 -5.65
N PHE A 22 7.62 9.16 -5.93
CA PHE A 22 7.59 7.72 -6.23
C PHE A 22 7.20 6.87 -4.99
N ILE A 23 7.76 7.17 -3.82
CA ILE A 23 7.34 6.47 -2.58
C ILE A 23 5.89 6.82 -2.23
N SER A 24 5.46 8.04 -2.52
CA SER A 24 4.06 8.46 -2.32
C SER A 24 3.09 7.81 -3.31
N SER A 25 3.51 7.52 -4.55
CA SER A 25 2.67 6.81 -5.52
C SER A 25 2.46 5.34 -5.16
N LEU A 26 3.41 4.76 -4.41
CA LEU A 26 3.35 3.39 -3.92
C LEU A 26 2.58 3.23 -2.61
N LEU A 27 2.18 4.33 -1.96
CA LEU A 27 1.30 4.31 -0.79
C LEU A 27 -0.10 4.76 -1.17
N TRP A 28 -1.07 3.86 -0.99
CA TRP A 28 -2.48 4.15 -1.16
C TRP A 28 -3.19 4.14 0.19
N VAL A 29 -3.99 5.17 0.45
CA VAL A 29 -4.92 5.19 1.58
C VAL A 29 -6.32 5.01 1.01
N PRO A 30 -6.96 3.83 1.17
CA PRO A 30 -8.34 3.64 0.74
C PRO A 30 -9.26 4.66 1.41
N VAL A 31 -10.28 5.11 0.68
CA VAL A 31 -11.25 6.11 1.17
C VAL A 31 -11.99 5.52 2.37
N GLY A 32 -11.88 6.17 3.53
CA GLY A 32 -12.46 5.69 4.79
C GLY A 32 -11.63 4.65 5.54
N ALA A 33 -10.37 4.41 5.15
CA ALA A 33 -9.45 3.59 5.94
C ALA A 33 -9.25 4.21 7.35
N GLY A 34 -9.57 3.42 8.39
CA GLY A 34 -9.56 3.89 9.77
C GLY A 34 -10.76 4.75 10.16
N GLU A 35 -11.84 4.71 9.38
CA GLU A 35 -13.11 5.36 9.69
C GLU A 35 -14.21 4.31 9.84
N ARG A 36 -15.20 4.64 10.67
CA ARG A 36 -16.38 3.79 10.87
C ARG A 36 -17.36 4.03 9.72
N LEU A 37 -17.14 3.33 8.62
CA LEU A 37 -18.08 3.31 7.49
C LEU A 37 -19.31 2.44 7.83
N GLY A 38 -20.50 2.84 7.38
CA GLY A 38 -21.69 2.00 7.46
C GLY A 38 -21.63 0.81 6.50
N ALA A 39 -22.46 -0.22 6.72
CA ALA A 39 -22.52 -1.41 5.86
C ALA A 39 -22.93 -1.13 4.40
N LEU A 40 -23.45 0.08 4.12
CA LEU A 40 -23.78 0.57 2.78
C LEU A 40 -22.66 1.40 2.14
N ASP A 41 -21.62 1.74 2.91
CA ASP A 41 -20.55 2.67 2.49
C ASP A 41 -19.24 1.97 2.14
N ILE A 42 -19.11 0.66 2.41
CA ILE A 42 -17.91 -0.12 2.08
C ILE A 42 -18.04 -0.61 0.64
N SER A 43 -17.80 0.30 -0.31
CA SER A 43 -17.56 -0.11 -1.69
C SER A 43 -16.21 -0.82 -1.78
N GLU A 44 -16.18 -1.83 -2.65
CA GLU A 44 -14.92 -2.35 -3.17
C GLU A 44 -14.12 -1.19 -3.79
N GLN A 45 -12.87 -1.04 -3.38
CA GLN A 45 -11.99 -0.01 -3.91
C GLN A 45 -10.79 -0.66 -4.59
N GLU A 46 -10.38 -0.06 -5.69
CA GLU A 46 -9.29 -0.56 -6.51
C GLU A 46 -8.22 0.52 -6.70
N LYS A 47 -6.95 0.08 -6.70
CA LYS A 47 -5.81 0.90 -7.06
C LYS A 47 -4.82 0.09 -7.89
N THR A 48 -4.42 0.66 -9.02
CA THR A 48 -3.24 0.20 -9.77
C THR A 48 -2.01 0.97 -9.32
N PHE A 49 -0.97 0.22 -8.95
CA PHE A 49 0.36 0.71 -8.63
C PHE A 49 1.26 0.50 -9.84
N GLN A 50 1.93 1.56 -10.27
CA GLN A 50 2.92 1.51 -11.33
C GLN A 50 4.31 1.43 -10.69
N THR A 51 5.10 0.43 -11.08
CA THR A 51 6.45 0.18 -10.57
C THR A 51 7.44 0.08 -11.74
N ASP A 52 8.73 0.16 -11.46
CA ASP A 52 9.78 -0.04 -12.48
C ASP A 52 9.82 -1.49 -13.03
N GLU A 53 9.12 -2.41 -12.37
CA GLU A 53 9.03 -3.83 -12.73
C GLU A 53 7.72 -4.20 -13.43
N GLY A 54 6.77 -3.29 -13.53
CA GLY A 54 5.45 -3.52 -14.13
C GLY A 54 4.32 -2.95 -13.27
N GLU A 55 3.12 -3.47 -13.45
CA GLU A 55 1.93 -3.00 -12.74
C GLU A 55 1.38 -4.02 -11.75
N ILE A 56 0.87 -3.51 -10.62
CA ILE A 56 0.22 -4.32 -9.60
C ILE A 56 -1.13 -3.68 -9.27
N ARG A 57 -2.20 -4.41 -9.49
CA ARG A 57 -3.57 -3.99 -9.19
C ARG A 57 -4.01 -4.61 -7.87
N ILE A 58 -4.47 -3.78 -6.94
CA ILE A 58 -5.00 -4.19 -5.65
C ILE A 58 -6.46 -3.77 -5.56
N THR A 59 -7.30 -4.74 -5.28
CA THR A 59 -8.69 -4.55 -4.87
C THR A 59 -8.80 -4.78 -3.38
N CYS A 60 -9.44 -3.88 -2.65
CA CYS A 60 -9.53 -3.89 -1.20
C CYS A 60 -10.97 -3.65 -0.72
N VAL A 61 -11.39 -4.47 0.23
CA VAL A 61 -12.63 -4.34 0.99
C VAL A 61 -12.28 -4.52 2.47
N TRP A 62 -12.85 -3.72 3.37
CA TRP A 62 -12.66 -3.92 4.81
C TRP A 62 -13.96 -3.71 5.54
N GLU A 63 -14.14 -4.47 6.61
CA GLU A 63 -15.32 -4.35 7.45
C GLU A 63 -14.91 -4.27 8.92
N GLY A 64 -15.68 -3.47 9.66
CA GLY A 64 -15.57 -3.41 11.11
C GLY A 64 -16.10 -4.67 11.78
N GLN A 65 -15.94 -4.75 13.09
CA GLN A 65 -16.55 -5.84 13.85
C GLN A 65 -18.07 -5.64 13.88
N ILE A 66 -18.83 -6.63 13.39
CA ILE A 66 -20.30 -6.64 13.43
C ILE A 66 -20.75 -7.88 14.18
N LYS A 67 -21.40 -7.69 15.34
CA LYS A 67 -21.87 -8.77 16.23
C LYS A 67 -20.76 -9.81 16.47
N GLU A 68 -20.93 -11.02 15.95
CA GLU A 68 -20.02 -12.17 16.11
C GLU A 68 -18.90 -12.23 15.06
N HIS A 69 -18.94 -11.38 14.03
CA HIS A 69 -17.93 -11.32 12.99
C HIS A 69 -16.81 -10.36 13.37
N ALA A 70 -15.59 -10.88 13.53
CA ALA A 70 -14.40 -10.06 13.73
C ALA A 70 -14.12 -9.19 12.49
N ALA A 71 -13.66 -7.96 12.72
CA ALA A 71 -13.23 -7.06 11.65
C ALA A 71 -12.20 -7.74 10.73
N TYR A 72 -12.22 -7.39 9.45
CA TYR A 72 -11.31 -7.98 8.47
C TYR A 72 -10.94 -6.99 7.36
N ILE A 73 -9.86 -7.31 6.66
CA ILE A 73 -9.54 -6.76 5.35
C ILE A 73 -9.50 -7.92 4.36
N TRP A 74 -10.26 -7.81 3.28
CA TRP A 74 -10.20 -8.69 2.12
C TRP A 74 -9.43 -7.99 1.02
N LEU A 75 -8.43 -8.68 0.48
CA LEU A 75 -7.63 -8.21 -0.63
C LEU A 75 -7.76 -9.18 -1.80
N LYS A 76 -7.76 -8.63 -3.01
CA LYS A 76 -7.46 -9.33 -4.25
C LYS A 76 -6.31 -8.59 -4.95
N TRP A 77 -5.44 -9.33 -5.60
CA TRP A 77 -4.34 -8.76 -6.38
C TRP A 77 -4.22 -9.44 -7.74
N GLU A 78 -3.75 -8.65 -8.70
CA GLU A 78 -3.33 -9.07 -10.03
C GLU A 78 -2.07 -8.28 -10.38
N ALA A 79 -0.97 -8.97 -10.65
CA ALA A 79 0.34 -8.40 -10.94
C ALA A 79 0.77 -8.82 -12.34
N ASP A 80 1.16 -7.83 -13.13
CA ASP A 80 1.84 -7.99 -14.40
C ASP A 80 3.22 -7.33 -14.27
N ILE A 81 4.16 -8.11 -13.70
CA ILE A 81 5.53 -7.69 -13.39
C ILE A 81 6.54 -8.64 -14.04
N LYS A 82 7.80 -8.20 -14.15
CA LYS A 82 8.87 -9.01 -14.74
C LYS A 82 9.02 -10.37 -14.04
N PRO A 83 9.42 -11.43 -14.78
CA PRO A 83 9.77 -12.72 -14.19
C PRO A 83 10.81 -12.58 -13.07
N ASP A 84 10.78 -13.50 -12.11
CA ASP A 84 11.68 -13.56 -10.95
C ASP A 84 11.64 -12.31 -10.04
N THR A 85 10.65 -11.43 -10.21
CA THR A 85 10.40 -10.31 -9.31
C THR A 85 9.35 -10.72 -8.27
N GLU A 86 9.64 -10.47 -7.00
CA GLU A 86 8.67 -10.59 -5.92
C GLU A 86 8.10 -9.22 -5.55
N PHE A 87 6.90 -9.21 -4.95
CA PHE A 87 6.35 -8.01 -4.35
C PHE A 87 5.80 -8.31 -2.96
N VAL A 88 5.71 -7.26 -2.16
CA VAL A 88 5.23 -7.29 -0.79
C VAL A 88 4.09 -6.28 -0.65
N ILE A 89 3.01 -6.74 0.00
CA ILE A 89 1.87 -5.90 0.37
C ILE A 89 1.98 -5.60 1.86
N GLN A 90 2.16 -4.34 2.21
CA GLN A 90 2.25 -3.89 3.60
C GLN A 90 1.05 -3.02 3.96
N PHE A 91 0.49 -3.26 5.14
CA PHE A 91 -0.40 -2.32 5.80
C PHE A 91 0.40 -1.50 6.80
N LEU A 92 0.33 -0.19 6.67
CA LEU A 92 1.10 0.72 7.51
C LEU A 92 0.29 1.92 7.95
N ASN A 93 0.73 2.58 9.02
CA ASN A 93 0.17 3.87 9.40
C ASN A 93 0.65 4.94 8.40
N PRO A 94 -0.24 5.65 7.71
CA PRO A 94 0.15 6.57 6.65
C PRO A 94 0.96 7.78 7.14
N ALA A 95 0.79 8.18 8.40
CA ALA A 95 1.51 9.30 9.02
C ALA A 95 2.89 8.87 9.53
N THR A 96 2.98 7.76 10.29
CA THR A 96 4.23 7.34 10.94
C THR A 96 5.06 6.38 10.08
N LYS A 97 4.49 5.84 9.00
CA LYS A 97 5.06 4.77 8.16
C LYS A 97 5.35 3.47 8.90
N GLU A 98 4.83 3.30 10.10
CA GLU A 98 4.96 2.06 10.88
C GLU A 98 4.21 0.92 10.19
N VAL A 99 4.93 -0.15 9.84
CA VAL A 99 4.35 -1.38 9.27
C VAL A 99 3.64 -2.16 10.37
N ARG A 100 2.35 -2.42 10.15
CA ARG A 100 1.49 -3.12 11.11
C ARG A 100 1.23 -4.58 10.70
N TYR A 101 1.15 -4.81 9.40
CA TYR A 101 1.02 -6.15 8.84
C TYR A 101 1.72 -6.22 7.49
N GLU A 102 2.35 -7.36 7.22
CA GLU A 102 3.02 -7.64 5.96
C GLU A 102 2.52 -8.96 5.39
N PHE A 103 2.34 -8.99 4.07
CA PHE A 103 2.05 -10.20 3.34
C PHE A 103 2.84 -10.25 2.03
N ARG A 104 3.49 -11.39 1.79
CA ARG A 104 4.23 -11.70 0.56
C ARG A 104 3.45 -12.72 -0.26
N PRO A 105 2.88 -12.34 -1.42
CA PRO A 105 2.30 -13.27 -2.38
C PRO A 105 3.31 -14.24 -2.99
N LYS A 106 4.63 -14.04 -2.79
CA LYS A 106 5.70 -14.82 -3.42
C LYS A 106 5.50 -14.81 -4.94
N ASN A 107 5.47 -15.98 -5.58
CA ASN A 107 5.34 -16.13 -7.03
C ASN A 107 3.87 -16.14 -7.53
N PHE A 108 2.89 -15.84 -6.66
CA PHE A 108 1.49 -15.78 -7.08
C PHE A 108 1.16 -14.42 -7.68
N MET A 109 1.20 -14.32 -9.01
CA MET A 109 0.86 -13.11 -9.76
C MET A 109 -0.60 -12.68 -9.59
N ALA A 110 -1.51 -13.60 -9.28
CA ALA A 110 -2.88 -13.27 -8.93
C ALA A 110 -3.36 -14.06 -7.72
N GLY A 111 -4.24 -13.46 -6.93
CA GLY A 111 -4.80 -14.14 -5.77
C GLY A 111 -5.71 -13.27 -4.93
N ARG A 112 -6.15 -13.84 -3.79
CA ARG A 112 -6.97 -13.16 -2.80
C ARG A 112 -6.62 -13.63 -1.40
N LYS A 113 -6.82 -12.76 -0.41
CA LYS A 113 -6.58 -13.05 1.00
C LYS A 113 -7.52 -12.28 1.90
N THR A 114 -8.11 -12.99 2.87
CA THR A 114 -8.86 -12.37 3.97
C THR A 114 -8.00 -12.37 5.22
N ILE A 115 -7.81 -11.19 5.81
CA ILE A 115 -6.96 -10.96 6.96
C ILE A 115 -7.86 -10.50 8.10
N LYS A 116 -8.05 -11.38 9.09
CA LYS A 116 -8.89 -11.10 10.26
C LYS A 116 -8.15 -10.20 11.26
N LYS A 117 -8.90 -9.42 12.06
CA LYS A 117 -8.40 -8.50 13.10
C LYS A 117 -7.30 -9.08 13.99
N LYS A 118 -7.41 -10.36 14.38
CA LYS A 118 -6.41 -11.05 15.22
C LYS A 118 -5.00 -11.09 14.61
N TYR A 119 -4.88 -10.91 13.29
CA TYR A 119 -3.60 -10.87 12.59
C TYR A 119 -3.16 -9.45 12.22
N LEU A 120 -4.11 -8.51 12.03
CA LEU A 120 -3.81 -7.15 11.56
C LEU A 120 -3.00 -6.34 12.57
N LYS A 121 -3.08 -6.64 13.87
CA LYS A 121 -2.52 -5.82 14.97
C LYS A 121 -3.08 -4.38 15.04
N PHE A 122 -4.12 -4.06 14.26
CA PHE A 122 -4.90 -2.81 14.32
C PHE A 122 -6.38 -3.09 13.98
N ASP A 123 -7.25 -2.12 14.26
CA ASP A 123 -8.65 -2.15 13.89
C ASP A 123 -8.87 -1.34 12.58
N PRO A 124 -9.28 -1.98 11.46
CA PRO A 124 -9.36 -1.33 10.16
C PRO A 124 -10.41 -0.21 10.08
N THR A 125 -11.30 -0.11 11.09
CA THR A 125 -12.36 0.92 11.17
C THR A 125 -12.10 1.99 12.21
N LYS A 126 -10.99 1.92 12.94
CA LYS A 126 -10.65 2.90 14.00
C LYS A 126 -9.26 3.49 13.83
N ASP A 127 -8.31 2.69 13.39
CA ASP A 127 -6.92 3.13 13.24
C ASP A 127 -6.67 3.52 11.80
N LYS A 128 -6.08 4.69 11.53
CA LYS A 128 -5.67 5.06 10.17
C LYS A 128 -4.66 4.06 9.61
N TRP A 129 -4.84 3.64 8.35
CA TRP A 129 -3.96 2.70 7.66
C TRP A 129 -3.92 2.99 6.16
N GLY A 130 -2.90 2.48 5.49
CA GLY A 130 -2.77 2.48 4.02
C GLY A 130 -2.07 1.21 3.54
N ILE A 131 -2.14 0.96 2.25
CA ILE A 131 -1.51 -0.15 1.55
C ILE A 131 -0.28 0.38 0.82
N TYR A 132 0.87 -0.21 1.12
CA TYR A 132 2.10 0.02 0.40
C TYR A 132 2.49 -1.23 -0.40
N ILE A 133 2.99 -1.00 -1.61
CA ILE A 133 3.55 -2.04 -2.47
C ILE A 133 5.05 -1.83 -2.60
N GLY A 134 5.82 -2.81 -2.11
CA GLY A 134 7.25 -2.92 -2.35
C GLY A 134 7.53 -3.99 -3.40
N VAL A 135 8.51 -3.77 -4.26
CA VAL A 135 9.02 -4.76 -5.23
C VAL A 135 10.45 -5.12 -4.85
N GLU A 136 10.76 -6.41 -4.89
CA GLU A 136 12.04 -7.01 -4.52
C GLU A 136 12.54 -7.91 -5.66
N ARG A 137 13.86 -7.93 -5.89
CA ARG A 137 14.55 -8.78 -6.87
C ARG A 137 15.46 -9.77 -6.15
#